data_AF-A0A9D0W101-F1
#
_entry.id   AF-A0A9D0W101-F1
#
_cell.length_a   1.000
_cell.length_b   1.000
_cell.length_c   1.000
_cell.angle_alpha   90.00
_cell.angle_beta   90.00
_cell.angle_gamma   90.00
#
_symmetry.space_group_name_H-M   'P 1'
#
loop_
_entity.id
_entity.type
_entity.pdbx_description
1 polymer ?
#
loop_
_entity_poly.entity_id
_entity_poly.type
_entity_poly.pdbx_seq_one_letter_code
_entity_poly.pdbx_strand_id
1 'polypeptide(L)'
;MPRPDKNIRKRLKSLEAHLREENPVLVSAVEGFRGLSRIGYAMGLLGTDESYATQISWWPLISVLGTFSAGKSTFINQYLGYPLQDTGNQAVDDKFTVICYSGEKESRVLPGLALDADPRFPFYQTSQELDKVEAGEGRRIDAYLQLKTCNSENLKGRILIDSPGFDADAQRSATLRLTNHIIDLSDLVLVFFDARHPEPGAMSDTLAHLVRDTKDRADSSKFLYILNQIDTTAREDNPEEVVGAWQRAMAREGLTAGRFYCIYDPEASVPIDNEALRRRFEWKRDQDLAEIYNRIEQVTVERAYRIVGALEKRAQEIQDYYVPRLQRLVGRWRRLVLRADLLWLSLAGLLVAAVPFLPAPMRNLLAAGMDTLQGDLRYGVLAGAVAAALALYVHFQTRR
;
A
#
# COMPACT_ATOMS: atom_id res chain seq x y z
N MET A 1 18.65 16.59 15.26
CA MET A 1 17.69 15.54 14.84
C MET A 1 18.01 15.13 13.42
N PRO A 2 17.97 13.83 13.09
CA PRO A 2 18.13 13.37 11.71
C PRO A 2 17.06 14.02 10.85
N ARG A 3 17.44 14.44 9.66
CA ARG A 3 16.54 15.09 8.71
C ARG A 3 16.24 14.10 7.59
N PRO A 4 15.00 14.06 7.08
CA PRO A 4 14.68 13.19 5.97
C PRO A 4 15.46 13.61 4.73
N ASP A 5 15.76 12.62 3.90
CA ASP A 5 16.45 12.77 2.63
C ASP A 5 15.70 13.73 1.70
N LYS A 6 16.46 14.34 0.78
CA LYS A 6 15.90 15.31 -0.19
C LYS A 6 14.77 14.69 -1.02
N ASN A 7 14.89 13.41 -1.35
CA ASN A 7 13.90 12.65 -2.11
C ASN A 7 12.57 12.52 -1.36
N ILE A 8 12.60 12.11 -0.09
CA ILE A 8 11.40 12.03 0.75
C ILE A 8 10.73 13.39 0.88
N ARG A 9 11.48 14.47 1.11
CA ARG A 9 10.88 15.81 1.18
C ARG A 9 10.20 16.21 -0.13
N LYS A 10 10.82 15.93 -1.27
CA LYS A 10 10.22 16.21 -2.59
C LYS A 10 8.93 15.42 -2.77
N ARG A 11 8.92 14.12 -2.41
CA ARG A 11 7.74 13.25 -2.47
C ARG A 11 6.60 13.76 -1.60
N LEU A 12 6.88 14.08 -0.33
CA LEU A 12 5.85 14.61 0.58
C LEU A 12 5.29 15.95 0.12
N LYS A 13 6.14 16.84 -0.42
CA LYS A 13 5.69 18.12 -0.97
C LYS A 13 4.79 17.93 -2.20
N SER A 14 5.13 16.98 -3.07
CA SER A 14 4.30 16.62 -4.22
C SER A 14 2.96 16.03 -3.77
N LEU A 15 2.99 15.09 -2.83
CA LEU A 15 1.78 14.53 -2.22
C LEU A 15 0.85 15.61 -1.63
N GLU A 16 1.39 16.54 -0.84
CA GLU A 16 0.61 17.67 -0.30
C GLU A 16 -0.01 18.54 -1.39
N ALA A 17 0.68 18.74 -2.52
CA ALA A 17 0.16 19.52 -3.63
C ALA A 17 -1.04 18.83 -4.29
N HIS A 18 -0.94 17.53 -4.58
CA HIS A 18 -2.05 16.75 -5.15
C HIS A 18 -3.24 16.66 -4.19
N LEU A 19 -2.99 16.35 -2.91
CA LEU A 19 -4.06 16.30 -1.91
C LEU A 19 -4.73 17.66 -1.71
N ARG A 20 -4.00 18.78 -1.84
CA ARG A 20 -4.62 20.10 -1.75
C ARG A 20 -5.62 20.36 -2.89
N GLU A 21 -5.36 19.80 -4.07
CA GLU A 21 -6.26 19.93 -5.22
C GLU A 21 -7.45 18.97 -5.12
N GLU A 22 -7.19 17.73 -4.69
CA GLU A 22 -8.18 16.64 -4.77
C GLU A 22 -8.93 16.37 -3.45
N ASN A 23 -8.25 16.46 -2.30
CA ASN A 23 -8.86 16.22 -0.99
C ASN A 23 -8.14 17.02 0.13
N PRO A 24 -8.52 18.30 0.31
CA PRO A 24 -7.83 19.21 1.23
C PRO A 24 -7.78 18.73 2.68
N VAL A 25 -8.76 17.92 3.11
CA VAL A 25 -8.85 17.39 4.48
C VAL A 25 -7.63 16.53 4.82
N LEU A 26 -7.13 15.76 3.85
CA LEU A 26 -6.00 14.84 4.04
C LEU A 26 -4.64 15.53 4.16
N VAL A 27 -4.53 16.80 3.79
CA VAL A 27 -3.27 17.57 3.93
C VAL A 27 -2.83 17.63 5.39
N SER A 28 -3.78 17.81 6.32
CA SER A 28 -3.50 17.82 7.76
C SER A 28 -2.95 16.47 8.26
N ALA A 29 -3.43 15.36 7.71
CA ALA A 29 -2.95 14.03 8.04
C ALA A 29 -1.49 13.83 7.59
N VAL A 30 -1.09 14.37 6.43
CA VAL A 30 0.31 14.33 5.96
C VAL A 30 1.24 15.02 6.97
N GLU A 31 0.83 16.16 7.51
CA GLU A 31 1.60 16.85 8.55
C GLU A 31 1.73 16.03 9.83
N GLY A 32 0.65 15.35 10.23
CA GLY A 32 0.67 14.38 11.34
C GLY A 32 1.70 13.26 11.12
N PHE A 33 1.67 12.61 9.97
CA PHE A 33 2.65 11.56 9.63
C PHE A 33 4.07 12.08 9.53
N ARG A 34 4.26 13.33 9.06
CA ARG A 34 5.56 14.00 9.06
C ARG A 34 6.07 14.23 10.49
N GLY A 35 5.18 14.60 11.41
CA GLY A 35 5.47 14.70 12.84
C GLY A 35 5.93 13.37 13.44
N LEU A 36 5.15 12.31 13.21
CA LEU A 36 5.53 10.96 13.66
C LEU A 36 6.84 10.48 13.03
N SER A 37 7.08 10.77 11.75
CA SER A 37 8.33 10.39 11.08
C SER A 37 9.54 11.04 11.75
N ARG A 38 9.45 12.31 12.16
CA ARG A 38 10.53 13.00 12.92
C ARG A 38 10.82 12.32 14.25
N ILE A 39 9.77 11.87 14.95
CA ILE A 39 9.90 11.11 16.20
C ILE A 39 10.56 9.76 15.92
N GLY A 40 10.12 9.06 14.86
CA GLY A 40 10.73 7.79 14.41
C GLY A 40 12.22 7.93 14.11
N TYR A 41 12.63 8.98 13.38
CA TYR A 41 14.05 9.27 13.13
C TYR A 41 14.82 9.53 14.43
N ALA A 42 14.28 10.33 15.34
CA ALA A 42 14.94 10.68 16.60
C ALA A 42 15.13 9.45 17.50
N MET A 43 14.25 8.45 17.40
CA MET A 43 14.33 7.20 18.14
C MET A 43 15.11 6.09 17.41
N GLY A 44 15.54 6.32 16.17
CA GLY A 44 16.19 5.31 15.34
C GLY A 44 15.26 4.18 14.89
N LEU A 45 13.94 4.43 14.87
CA LEU A 45 12.93 3.46 14.40
C LEU A 45 12.72 3.52 12.88
N LEU A 46 13.23 4.56 12.23
CA LEU A 46 12.97 4.86 10.82
C LEU A 46 14.26 5.39 10.17
N GLY A 47 14.58 4.91 8.97
CA GLY A 47 15.70 5.42 8.16
C GLY A 47 15.42 6.81 7.59
N THR A 48 16.45 7.61 7.25
CA THR A 48 16.22 8.97 6.70
C THR A 48 15.64 8.98 5.28
N ASP A 49 15.72 7.83 4.61
CA ASP A 49 15.16 7.50 3.31
C ASP A 49 13.72 6.98 3.39
N GLU A 50 13.16 6.79 4.59
CA GLU A 50 11.82 6.27 4.81
C GLU A 50 10.88 7.34 5.40
N SER A 51 9.57 7.17 5.25
CA SER A 51 8.56 7.97 5.95
C SER A 51 7.31 7.14 6.24
N TYR A 52 6.69 7.36 7.40
CA TYR A 52 5.38 6.73 7.67
C TYR A 52 4.32 7.18 6.67
N ALA A 53 4.43 8.39 6.12
CA ALA A 53 3.50 8.88 5.09
C ALA A 53 3.62 8.13 3.75
N THR A 54 4.78 7.53 3.44
CA THR A 54 4.96 6.74 2.21
C THR A 54 4.53 5.27 2.37
N GLN A 55 4.09 4.88 3.56
CA GLN A 55 3.52 3.56 3.85
C GLN A 55 1.98 3.57 3.79
N ILE A 56 1.39 4.71 3.46
CA ILE A 56 -0.06 4.92 3.36
C ILE A 56 -0.42 5.09 1.89
N SER A 57 -1.38 4.31 1.40
CA SER A 57 -2.03 4.61 0.13
C SER A 57 -3.07 5.71 0.35
N TRP A 58 -2.87 6.87 -0.26
CA TRP A 58 -3.62 8.09 0.07
C TRP A 58 -4.97 8.18 -0.63
N TRP A 59 -5.11 7.51 -1.76
CA TRP A 59 -6.33 7.49 -2.56
C TRP A 59 -7.09 6.18 -2.37
N PRO A 60 -8.43 6.22 -2.30
CA PRO A 60 -9.25 5.03 -2.38
C PRO A 60 -9.07 4.36 -3.75
N LEU A 61 -9.03 3.03 -3.74
CA LEU A 61 -8.87 2.23 -4.93
C LEU A 61 -10.16 1.47 -5.25
N ILE A 62 -10.70 1.71 -6.45
CA ILE A 62 -11.90 1.06 -6.97
C ILE A 62 -11.50 0.18 -8.16
N SER A 63 -11.79 -1.12 -8.09
CA SER A 63 -11.50 -2.06 -9.17
C SER A 63 -12.76 -2.46 -9.92
N VAL A 64 -12.69 -2.48 -11.24
CA VAL A 64 -13.71 -3.00 -12.13
C VAL A 64 -13.19 -4.33 -12.70
N LEU A 65 -13.84 -5.42 -12.28
CA LEU A 65 -13.49 -6.79 -12.62
C LEU A 65 -14.65 -7.46 -13.35
N GLY A 66 -14.40 -8.48 -14.16
CA GLY A 66 -15.46 -9.23 -14.85
C GLY A 66 -14.98 -9.90 -16.13
N THR A 67 -15.83 -10.71 -16.74
CA THR A 67 -15.51 -11.41 -18.00
C THR A 67 -15.25 -10.46 -19.16
N PHE A 68 -14.66 -11.01 -20.22
CA PHE A 68 -14.65 -10.36 -21.52
C PHE A 68 -16.07 -9.95 -21.93
N SER A 69 -16.19 -8.74 -22.49
CA SER A 69 -17.44 -8.21 -23.03
C SER A 69 -18.58 -7.94 -22.03
N ALA A 70 -18.35 -8.06 -20.71
CA ALA A 70 -19.32 -7.71 -19.66
C ALA A 70 -19.60 -6.18 -19.54
N GLY A 71 -18.98 -5.34 -20.37
CA GLY A 71 -19.21 -3.89 -20.43
C GLY A 71 -18.46 -3.06 -19.37
N LYS A 72 -17.31 -3.55 -18.87
CA LYS A 72 -16.43 -2.84 -17.91
C LYS A 72 -15.99 -1.48 -18.43
N SER A 73 -15.32 -1.46 -19.58
CA SER A 73 -14.77 -0.25 -20.19
C SER A 73 -15.87 0.74 -20.60
N THR A 74 -17.03 0.24 -21.02
CA THR A 74 -18.24 1.05 -21.28
C THR A 74 -18.72 1.75 -20.01
N PHE A 75 -18.88 1.01 -18.91
CA PHE A 75 -19.25 1.59 -17.61
C PHE A 75 -18.23 2.64 -17.14
N ILE A 76 -16.93 2.38 -17.34
CA ILE A 76 -15.87 3.34 -16.98
C ILE A 76 -16.04 4.64 -17.77
N ASN A 77 -16.24 4.56 -19.09
CA ASN A 77 -16.44 5.75 -19.91
C ASN A 77 -17.70 6.52 -19.51
N GLN A 78 -18.79 5.81 -19.24
CA GLN A 78 -20.05 6.39 -18.75
C GLN A 78 -19.84 7.09 -17.40
N TYR A 79 -19.19 6.43 -16.44
CA TYR A 79 -18.89 6.99 -15.13
C TYR A 79 -17.97 8.22 -15.22
N LEU A 80 -16.97 8.19 -16.09
CA LEU A 80 -16.05 9.32 -16.28
C LEU A 80 -16.67 10.47 -17.07
N GLY A 81 -17.74 10.22 -17.84
CA GLY A 81 -18.27 11.16 -18.84
C GLY A 81 -17.26 11.45 -19.95
N TYR A 82 -16.35 10.50 -20.23
CA TYR A 82 -15.21 10.68 -21.12
C TYR A 82 -14.84 9.34 -21.78
N PRO A 83 -14.63 9.29 -23.12
CA PRO A 83 -14.25 8.06 -23.83
C PRO A 83 -12.76 7.76 -23.62
N LEU A 84 -12.39 7.27 -22.43
CA LEU A 84 -10.99 6.99 -22.06
C LEU A 84 -10.53 5.60 -22.51
N GLN A 85 -11.42 4.62 -22.37
CA GLN A 85 -11.18 3.24 -22.75
C GLN A 85 -11.78 2.96 -24.12
N ASP A 86 -11.12 2.10 -24.87
CA ASP A 86 -11.65 1.64 -26.14
C ASP A 86 -12.76 0.61 -25.88
N THR A 87 -13.91 0.78 -26.54
CA THR A 87 -15.08 -0.09 -26.36
C THR A 87 -15.40 -0.80 -27.67
N GLY A 88 -15.55 -2.13 -27.65
CA GLY A 88 -15.89 -2.94 -28.82
C GLY A 88 -15.89 -4.44 -28.54
N ASN A 89 -16.33 -5.25 -29.52
CA ASN A 89 -16.43 -6.72 -29.41
C ASN A 89 -15.11 -7.48 -29.67
N GLN A 90 -14.05 -6.80 -30.10
CA GLN A 90 -12.72 -7.38 -30.22
C GLN A 90 -11.99 -7.10 -28.90
N ALA A 91 -11.26 -8.07 -28.34
CA ALA A 91 -10.51 -7.87 -27.10
C ALA A 91 -9.49 -6.73 -27.29
N VAL A 92 -9.78 -5.54 -26.74
CA VAL A 92 -8.93 -4.35 -26.93
C VAL A 92 -7.93 -4.17 -25.79
N ASP A 93 -8.19 -4.69 -24.59
CA ASP A 93 -7.33 -4.50 -23.42
C ASP A 93 -6.91 -5.81 -22.76
N ASP A 94 -5.64 -6.17 -22.96
CA ASP A 94 -4.96 -7.30 -22.32
C ASP A 94 -4.22 -6.92 -21.02
N LYS A 95 -4.36 -5.66 -20.58
CA LYS A 95 -3.60 -5.07 -19.46
C LYS A 95 -4.52 -4.46 -18.42
N PHE A 96 -4.07 -4.45 -17.17
CA PHE A 96 -4.67 -3.62 -16.14
C PHE A 96 -4.42 -2.15 -16.45
N THR A 97 -5.49 -1.37 -16.43
CA THR A 97 -5.40 0.07 -16.66
C THR A 97 -5.74 0.82 -15.38
N VAL A 98 -4.74 1.44 -14.79
CA VAL A 98 -4.90 2.36 -13.66
C VAL A 98 -5.30 3.71 -14.22
N ILE A 99 -6.39 4.28 -13.72
CA ILE A 99 -6.98 5.51 -14.20
C ILE A 99 -6.95 6.52 -13.06
N CYS A 100 -6.25 7.65 -13.27
CA CYS A 100 -6.04 8.69 -12.26
C CYS A 100 -6.44 10.08 -12.77
N TYR A 101 -6.83 10.96 -11.85
CA TYR A 101 -7.14 12.34 -12.19
C TYR A 101 -5.90 13.09 -12.68
N SER A 102 -6.10 13.96 -13.67
CA SER A 102 -5.14 14.98 -14.08
C SER A 102 -5.88 16.27 -14.42
N GLY A 103 -5.36 17.41 -13.97
CA GLY A 103 -5.88 18.73 -14.36
C GLY A 103 -5.58 19.13 -15.80
N GLU A 104 -4.81 18.31 -16.54
CA GLU A 104 -4.52 18.55 -17.96
C GLU A 104 -5.72 18.22 -18.84
N LYS A 105 -5.95 18.97 -19.91
CA LYS A 105 -7.13 18.78 -20.79
C LYS A 105 -7.10 17.48 -21.58
N GLU A 106 -5.91 16.99 -21.92
CA GLU A 106 -5.74 15.79 -22.73
C GLU A 106 -5.41 14.58 -21.86
N SER A 107 -6.01 13.44 -22.17
CA SER A 107 -5.65 12.18 -21.54
C SER A 107 -4.25 11.74 -21.95
N ARG A 108 -3.44 11.31 -20.97
CA ARG A 108 -2.11 10.74 -21.23
C ARG A 108 -2.05 9.29 -20.82
N VAL A 109 -1.30 8.50 -21.59
CA VAL A 109 -0.93 7.11 -21.26
C VAL A 109 0.52 7.09 -20.81
N LEU A 110 0.78 6.45 -19.68
CA LEU A 110 2.08 6.31 -19.06
C LEU A 110 2.37 4.81 -18.84
N PRO A 111 3.65 4.40 -18.90
CA PRO A 111 4.05 3.02 -18.66
C PRO A 111 3.78 2.59 -17.21
N GLY A 112 3.54 1.30 -17.00
CA GLY A 112 3.35 0.69 -15.67
C GLY A 112 4.55 0.88 -14.74
N LEU A 113 5.77 1.02 -15.28
CA LEU A 113 6.96 1.36 -14.50
C LEU A 113 6.80 2.67 -13.69
N ALA A 114 5.99 3.62 -14.18
CA ALA A 114 5.73 4.86 -13.45
C ALA A 114 4.94 4.62 -12.16
N LEU A 115 4.05 3.61 -12.14
CA LEU A 115 3.27 3.21 -10.97
C LEU A 115 4.13 2.43 -9.96
N ASP A 116 4.99 1.54 -10.45
CA ASP A 116 5.87 0.72 -9.61
C ASP A 116 6.87 1.54 -8.79
N ALA A 117 7.33 2.66 -9.36
CA ALA A 117 8.36 3.51 -8.77
C ALA A 117 7.81 4.54 -7.78
N ASP A 118 6.50 4.78 -7.76
CA ASP A 118 5.89 5.87 -7.01
C ASP A 118 5.12 5.38 -5.77
N PRO A 119 5.66 5.62 -4.55
CA PRO A 119 5.06 5.14 -3.29
C PRO A 119 3.71 5.78 -2.96
N ARG A 120 3.27 6.78 -3.73
CA ARG A 120 1.95 7.41 -3.57
C ARG A 120 0.83 6.49 -4.05
N PHE A 121 1.12 5.65 -5.03
CA PHE A 121 0.15 4.72 -5.58
C PHE A 121 0.14 3.41 -4.80
N PRO A 122 -1.01 2.73 -4.69
CA PRO A 122 -1.10 1.39 -4.10
C PRO A 122 -0.20 0.34 -4.77
N PHE A 123 0.27 0.62 -5.99
CA PHE A 123 1.04 -0.28 -6.85
C PHE A 123 2.56 -0.19 -6.69
N TYR A 124 3.05 0.58 -5.72
CA TYR A 124 4.47 0.67 -5.45
C TYR A 124 5.07 -0.72 -5.19
N GLN A 125 6.14 -1.06 -5.92
CA GLN A 125 6.82 -2.37 -5.85
C GLN A 125 5.97 -3.58 -6.30
N THR A 126 4.95 -3.38 -7.14
CA THR A 126 4.18 -4.48 -7.74
C THR A 126 5.07 -5.41 -8.57
N SER A 127 6.17 -4.90 -9.15
CA SER A 127 7.18 -5.72 -9.83
C SER A 127 7.71 -6.87 -8.96
N GLN A 128 7.84 -6.65 -7.64
CA GLN A 128 8.27 -7.68 -6.70
C GLN A 128 7.20 -8.75 -6.47
N GLU A 129 5.90 -8.40 -6.53
CA GLU A 129 4.82 -9.38 -6.45
C GLU A 129 4.75 -10.27 -7.70
N LEU A 130 5.08 -9.72 -8.87
CA LEU A 130 5.16 -10.49 -10.12
C LEU A 130 6.36 -11.44 -10.13
N ASP A 131 7.52 -10.99 -9.66
CA ASP A 131 8.73 -11.82 -9.58
C ASP A 131 8.59 -13.02 -8.61
N LYS A 132 7.62 -12.99 -7.67
CA LYS A 132 7.28 -14.14 -6.81
C LYS A 132 6.61 -15.28 -7.57
N VAL A 133 5.99 -15.00 -8.72
CA VAL A 133 5.34 -16.00 -9.57
C VAL A 133 6.38 -16.68 -10.46
N GLU A 134 7.13 -15.87 -11.20
CA GLU A 134 8.21 -16.33 -12.06
C GLU A 134 9.30 -15.25 -12.13
N ALA A 135 10.56 -15.66 -11.96
CA ALA A 135 11.69 -14.73 -11.89
C ALA A 135 11.86 -14.00 -13.23
N GLY A 136 11.72 -12.67 -13.20
CA GLY A 136 11.88 -11.81 -14.36
C GLY A 136 10.58 -11.24 -14.93
N GLU A 137 9.41 -11.68 -14.44
CA GLU A 137 8.12 -11.10 -14.79
C GLU A 137 7.98 -9.65 -14.28
N GLY A 138 8.62 -9.30 -13.16
CA GLY A 138 8.67 -7.92 -12.66
C GLY A 138 9.34 -6.95 -13.63
N ARG A 139 10.28 -7.43 -14.47
CA ARG A 139 10.92 -6.62 -15.53
C ARG A 139 9.99 -6.32 -16.70
N ARG A 140 8.87 -7.03 -16.80
CA ARG A 140 7.87 -6.89 -17.86
C ARG A 140 6.59 -6.22 -17.36
N ILE A 141 6.65 -5.41 -16.31
CA ILE A 141 5.46 -4.79 -15.71
C ILE A 141 4.59 -4.03 -16.72
N ASP A 142 5.19 -3.39 -17.73
CA ASP A 142 4.47 -2.68 -18.80
C ASP A 142 3.65 -3.60 -19.72
N ALA A 143 3.87 -4.92 -19.67
CA ALA A 143 3.05 -5.92 -20.33
C ALA A 143 1.75 -6.21 -19.58
N TYR A 144 1.69 -5.88 -18.29
CA TYR A 144 0.57 -6.19 -17.40
C TYR A 144 -0.18 -4.94 -16.93
N LEU A 145 0.50 -3.80 -16.78
CA LEU A 145 -0.02 -2.61 -16.14
C LEU A 145 0.26 -1.38 -16.99
N GLN A 146 -0.72 -0.48 -17.08
CA GLN A 146 -0.58 0.85 -17.68
C GLN A 146 -1.31 1.90 -16.83
N LEU A 147 -0.88 3.15 -16.94
CA LEU A 147 -1.52 4.29 -16.30
C LEU A 147 -2.14 5.20 -17.37
N LYS A 148 -3.45 5.42 -17.30
CA LYS A 148 -4.14 6.47 -18.05
C LYS A 148 -4.53 7.59 -17.10
N THR A 149 -4.42 8.83 -17.56
CA THR A 149 -4.88 10.01 -16.82
C THR A 149 -6.00 10.70 -17.57
N CYS A 150 -6.99 11.26 -16.87
CA CYS A 150 -8.05 12.03 -17.48
C CYS A 150 -8.56 13.15 -16.57
N ASN A 151 -9.16 14.16 -17.19
CA ASN A 151 -9.76 15.30 -16.50
C ASN A 151 -11.25 15.07 -16.28
N SER A 152 -11.56 14.14 -15.38
CA SER A 152 -12.93 13.88 -14.93
C SER A 152 -13.05 14.20 -13.46
N GLU A 153 -14.02 15.04 -13.10
CA GLU A 153 -14.31 15.41 -11.71
C GLU A 153 -14.67 14.19 -10.86
N ASN A 154 -15.33 13.18 -11.45
CA ASN A 154 -15.70 11.93 -10.79
C ASN A 154 -14.50 11.07 -10.35
N LEU A 155 -13.30 11.39 -10.86
CA LEU A 155 -12.05 10.72 -10.56
C LEU A 155 -11.16 11.49 -9.55
N LYS A 156 -11.50 12.74 -9.22
CA LYS A 156 -10.73 13.52 -8.24
C LYS A 156 -10.68 12.82 -6.90
N GLY A 157 -9.47 12.65 -6.37
CA GLY A 157 -9.28 12.00 -5.08
C GLY A 157 -9.59 10.51 -5.11
N ARG A 158 -9.55 9.86 -6.27
CA ARG A 158 -9.81 8.42 -6.45
C ARG A 158 -8.89 7.80 -7.49
N ILE A 159 -8.71 6.48 -7.38
CA ILE A 159 -8.06 5.68 -8.42
C ILE A 159 -9.06 4.61 -8.87
N LEU A 160 -9.25 4.51 -10.18
CA LEU A 160 -10.06 3.47 -10.80
C LEU A 160 -9.13 2.48 -11.52
N ILE A 161 -9.45 1.19 -11.46
CA ILE A 161 -8.74 0.16 -12.21
C ILE A 161 -9.72 -0.53 -13.14
N ASP A 162 -9.38 -0.58 -14.42
CA ASP A 162 -9.99 -1.52 -15.37
C ASP A 162 -9.13 -2.80 -15.41
N SER A 163 -9.72 -3.96 -15.19
CA SER A 163 -9.02 -5.24 -15.37
C SER A 163 -9.18 -5.76 -16.79
N PRO A 164 -8.22 -6.57 -17.29
CA PRO A 164 -8.50 -7.40 -18.44
C PRO A 164 -9.71 -8.30 -18.15
N GLY A 165 -10.41 -8.71 -19.21
CA GLY A 165 -11.44 -9.73 -19.07
C GLY A 165 -10.85 -11.04 -18.57
N PHE A 166 -11.57 -11.75 -17.71
CA PHE A 166 -11.22 -13.13 -17.39
C PHE A 166 -11.73 -14.04 -18.50
N ASP A 167 -10.87 -14.94 -18.97
CA ASP A 167 -11.21 -16.08 -19.80
C ASP A 167 -10.77 -17.33 -19.02
N ALA A 168 -11.63 -18.34 -18.99
CA ALA A 168 -11.45 -19.55 -18.19
C ALA A 168 -10.21 -20.35 -18.60
N ASP A 169 -9.78 -20.23 -19.86
CA ASP A 169 -8.78 -21.13 -20.44
C ASP A 169 -7.36 -20.53 -20.56
N ALA A 170 -7.16 -19.22 -20.35
CA ALA A 170 -5.91 -18.55 -20.78
C ALA A 170 -5.34 -17.46 -19.85
N GLN A 171 -5.65 -17.48 -18.54
CA GLN A 171 -5.00 -16.54 -17.63
C GLN A 171 -3.61 -17.04 -17.19
N ARG A 172 -2.57 -16.29 -17.55
CA ARG A 172 -1.21 -16.51 -17.03
C ARG A 172 -1.25 -16.34 -15.50
N SER A 173 -0.56 -17.20 -14.77
CA SER A 173 -0.44 -17.14 -13.29
C SER A 173 -0.10 -15.74 -12.76
N ALA A 174 0.66 -14.95 -13.53
CA ALA A 174 0.98 -13.55 -13.24
C ALA A 174 -0.25 -12.62 -13.22
N THR A 175 -1.16 -12.73 -14.20
CA THR A 175 -2.38 -11.90 -14.26
C THR A 175 -3.32 -12.22 -13.12
N LEU A 176 -3.44 -13.51 -12.77
CA LEU A 176 -4.21 -13.95 -11.60
C LEU A 176 -3.61 -13.43 -10.30
N ARG A 177 -2.29 -13.52 -10.12
CA ARG A 177 -1.60 -12.97 -8.95
C ARG A 177 -1.82 -11.46 -8.83
N LEU A 178 -1.73 -10.73 -9.94
CA LEU A 178 -1.96 -9.30 -9.97
C LEU A 178 -3.42 -8.96 -9.67
N THR A 179 -4.37 -9.75 -10.16
CA THR A 179 -5.80 -9.63 -9.81
C THR A 179 -5.99 -9.74 -8.29
N ASN A 180 -5.45 -10.80 -7.67
CA ASN A 180 -5.55 -10.99 -6.22
C ASN A 180 -4.91 -9.82 -5.44
N HIS A 181 -3.73 -9.37 -5.88
CA HIS A 181 -3.04 -8.24 -5.26
C HIS A 181 -3.86 -6.95 -5.36
N ILE A 182 -4.46 -6.69 -6.52
CA ILE A 182 -5.36 -5.55 -6.73
C ILE A 182 -6.58 -5.65 -5.82
N ILE A 183 -7.22 -6.83 -5.74
CA ILE A 183 -8.38 -7.05 -4.86
C ILE A 183 -7.98 -6.80 -3.40
N ASP A 184 -6.78 -7.19 -2.96
CA ASP A 184 -6.27 -6.90 -1.62
C ASP A 184 -6.15 -5.41 -1.33
N LEU A 185 -5.63 -4.65 -2.29
CA LEU A 185 -5.43 -3.20 -2.15
C LEU A 185 -6.73 -2.40 -2.26
N SER A 186 -7.73 -2.92 -2.97
CA SER A 186 -8.95 -2.20 -3.31
C SER A 186 -9.88 -2.00 -2.11
N ASP A 187 -10.39 -0.77 -2.01
CA ASP A 187 -11.42 -0.38 -1.05
C ASP A 187 -12.83 -0.72 -1.56
N LEU A 188 -13.01 -0.84 -2.88
CA LEU A 188 -14.25 -1.27 -3.54
C LEU A 188 -13.93 -2.14 -4.78
N VAL A 189 -14.67 -3.22 -4.97
CA VAL A 189 -14.54 -4.11 -6.12
C VAL A 189 -15.90 -4.28 -6.78
N LEU A 190 -16.01 -3.80 -8.02
CA LEU A 190 -17.17 -3.94 -8.87
C LEU A 190 -16.97 -5.16 -9.77
N VAL A 191 -17.78 -6.20 -9.57
CA VAL A 191 -17.70 -7.45 -10.34
C VAL A 191 -18.82 -7.48 -11.37
N PHE A 192 -18.47 -7.36 -12.65
CA PHE A 192 -19.39 -7.29 -13.78
C PHE A 192 -19.71 -8.69 -14.33
N PHE A 193 -21.00 -8.88 -14.60
CA PHE A 193 -21.60 -10.06 -15.20
C PHE A 193 -22.36 -9.66 -16.46
N ASP A 194 -22.35 -10.53 -17.46
CA ASP A 194 -23.08 -10.34 -18.71
C ASP A 194 -24.47 -11.02 -18.61
N ALA A 195 -25.54 -10.26 -18.88
CA ALA A 195 -26.91 -10.80 -18.89
C ALA A 195 -27.26 -11.58 -20.18
N ARG A 196 -26.51 -11.42 -21.28
CA ARG A 196 -26.76 -12.08 -22.57
C ARG A 196 -26.42 -13.57 -22.55
N HIS A 197 -25.37 -13.94 -21.84
CA HIS A 197 -24.89 -15.31 -21.74
C HIS A 197 -24.90 -15.74 -20.28
N PRO A 198 -26.08 -16.10 -19.73
CA PRO A 198 -26.17 -16.71 -18.41
C PRO A 198 -25.68 -18.17 -18.51
N GLU A 199 -24.40 -18.36 -18.77
CA GLU A 199 -23.72 -19.65 -18.72
C GLU A 199 -22.75 -19.65 -17.55
N PRO A 200 -23.21 -19.98 -16.34
CA PRO A 200 -22.36 -19.90 -15.15
C PRO A 200 -21.24 -20.93 -15.13
N GLY A 201 -21.28 -21.95 -16.00
CA GLY A 201 -20.27 -22.99 -16.10
C GLY A 201 -18.90 -22.48 -16.55
N ALA A 202 -18.84 -21.62 -17.57
CA ALA A 202 -17.58 -21.01 -18.03
C ALA A 202 -17.02 -19.99 -17.03
N MET A 203 -17.88 -19.45 -16.17
CA MET A 203 -17.55 -18.47 -15.14
C MET A 203 -17.25 -19.08 -13.77
N SER A 204 -17.50 -20.38 -13.56
CA SER A 204 -17.33 -21.06 -12.27
C SER A 204 -15.90 -20.93 -11.75
N ASP A 205 -14.89 -21.11 -12.62
CA ASP A 205 -13.48 -21.06 -12.23
C ASP A 205 -13.00 -19.62 -11.96
N THR A 206 -13.48 -18.65 -12.74
CA THR A 206 -13.19 -17.22 -12.53
C THR A 206 -13.85 -16.72 -11.25
N LEU A 207 -15.11 -17.08 -11.03
CA LEU A 207 -15.84 -16.77 -9.82
C LEU A 207 -15.16 -17.45 -8.65
N ALA A 208 -14.98 -18.76 -8.66
CA ALA A 208 -14.24 -19.49 -7.63
C ALA A 208 -12.90 -18.83 -7.33
N HIS A 209 -12.15 -18.33 -8.32
CA HIS A 209 -10.92 -17.62 -8.02
C HIS A 209 -11.12 -16.26 -7.35
N LEU A 210 -12.02 -15.41 -7.88
CA LEU A 210 -12.34 -14.08 -7.33
C LEU A 210 -13.00 -14.14 -5.93
N VAL A 211 -13.42 -15.34 -5.51
CA VAL A 211 -14.39 -15.54 -4.43
C VAL A 211 -13.93 -16.53 -3.36
N ARG A 212 -13.31 -17.64 -3.75
CA ARG A 212 -12.92 -18.72 -2.83
C ARG A 212 -11.74 -18.28 -1.97
N ASP A 213 -10.84 -17.46 -2.52
CA ASP A 213 -9.79 -16.74 -1.77
C ASP A 213 -10.35 -15.58 -0.90
N THR A 214 -11.64 -15.28 -1.06
CA THR A 214 -12.36 -14.15 -0.45
C THR A 214 -13.24 -14.60 0.72
N LYS A 215 -13.60 -15.89 0.78
CA LYS A 215 -14.40 -16.49 1.85
C LYS A 215 -13.76 -16.40 3.24
N ASP A 216 -12.43 -16.28 3.30
CA ASP A 216 -11.66 -16.09 4.53
C ASP A 216 -11.31 -14.62 4.81
N ARG A 217 -11.75 -13.67 3.96
CA ARG A 217 -11.48 -12.24 4.16
C ARG A 217 -12.56 -11.61 5.04
N ALA A 218 -12.15 -10.82 6.02
CA ALA A 218 -13.03 -10.01 6.86
C ALA A 218 -13.79 -8.90 6.08
N ASP A 219 -13.55 -8.79 4.76
CA ASP A 219 -13.91 -7.64 3.92
C ASP A 219 -14.95 -7.97 2.82
N SER A 220 -15.87 -8.93 3.02
CA SER A 220 -16.90 -9.26 2.01
C SER A 220 -17.78 -8.07 1.60
N SER A 221 -17.88 -7.04 2.45
CA SER A 221 -18.65 -5.81 2.21
C SER A 221 -18.07 -4.87 1.15
N LYS A 222 -16.86 -5.14 0.63
CA LYS A 222 -16.25 -4.33 -0.43
C LYS A 222 -16.62 -4.77 -1.85
N PHE A 223 -17.36 -5.87 -2.02
CA PHE A 223 -17.76 -6.37 -3.34
C PHE A 223 -19.18 -5.90 -3.71
N LEU A 224 -19.35 -5.36 -4.92
CA LEU A 224 -20.65 -5.17 -5.56
C LEU A 224 -20.72 -6.06 -6.79
N TYR A 225 -21.80 -6.83 -6.90
CA TYR A 225 -22.06 -7.69 -8.05
C TYR A 225 -23.00 -6.98 -9.02
N ILE A 226 -22.52 -6.71 -10.23
CA ILE A 226 -23.20 -5.90 -11.23
C ILE A 226 -23.59 -6.79 -12.40
N LEU A 227 -24.89 -7.00 -12.59
CA LEU A 227 -25.42 -7.62 -13.79
C LEU A 227 -25.66 -6.52 -14.83
N ASN A 228 -24.78 -6.46 -15.82
CA ASN A 228 -24.83 -5.48 -16.88
C ASN A 228 -25.63 -6.01 -18.08
N GLN A 229 -26.01 -5.11 -19.01
CA GLN A 229 -26.72 -5.42 -20.25
C GLN A 229 -28.09 -6.06 -20.04
N ILE A 230 -28.77 -5.69 -18.94
CA ILE A 230 -30.10 -6.24 -18.63
C ILE A 230 -31.16 -5.89 -19.68
N ASP A 231 -30.96 -4.86 -20.49
CA ASP A 231 -31.81 -4.48 -21.61
C ASP A 231 -32.02 -5.63 -22.59
N THR A 232 -31.04 -6.54 -22.71
CA THR A 232 -31.14 -7.74 -23.56
C THR A 232 -32.23 -8.70 -23.09
N THR A 233 -32.58 -8.69 -21.80
CA THR A 233 -33.66 -9.50 -21.21
C THR A 233 -35.05 -8.90 -21.43
N ALA A 234 -35.14 -7.66 -21.95
CA ALA A 234 -36.41 -7.00 -22.16
C ALA A 234 -37.29 -7.71 -23.18
N ARG A 235 -36.71 -8.34 -24.21
CA ARG A 235 -37.48 -9.04 -25.25
C ARG A 235 -38.32 -10.21 -24.70
N GLU A 236 -37.77 -10.94 -23.73
CA GLU A 236 -38.40 -12.09 -23.08
C GLU A 236 -39.04 -11.72 -21.74
N ASP A 237 -38.88 -10.49 -21.29
CA ASP A 237 -39.37 -9.98 -19.99
C ASP A 237 -38.91 -10.83 -18.78
N ASN A 238 -37.67 -11.33 -18.81
CA ASN A 238 -37.13 -12.29 -17.83
C ASN A 238 -35.89 -11.83 -17.01
N PRO A 239 -35.74 -10.54 -16.60
CA PRO A 239 -34.56 -10.09 -15.87
C PRO A 239 -34.36 -10.81 -14.52
N GLU A 240 -35.45 -11.12 -13.82
CA GLU A 240 -35.39 -11.78 -12.51
C GLU A 240 -34.97 -13.25 -12.61
N GLU A 241 -35.28 -13.92 -13.73
CA GLU A 241 -34.84 -15.29 -13.96
C GLU A 241 -33.33 -15.36 -14.18
N VAL A 242 -32.78 -14.40 -14.94
CA VAL A 242 -31.33 -14.25 -15.18
C VAL A 242 -30.60 -13.91 -13.88
N VAL A 243 -31.12 -12.97 -13.09
CA VAL A 243 -30.58 -12.66 -11.75
C VAL A 243 -30.58 -13.90 -10.87
N GLY A 244 -31.70 -14.63 -10.83
CA GLY A 244 -31.83 -15.86 -10.05
C GLY A 244 -30.85 -16.95 -10.49
N ALA A 245 -30.56 -17.06 -11.79
CA ALA A 245 -29.56 -17.98 -12.32
C ALA A 245 -28.15 -17.65 -11.81
N TRP A 246 -27.76 -16.37 -11.86
CA TRP A 246 -26.48 -15.91 -11.34
C TRP A 246 -26.35 -16.06 -9.82
N GLN A 247 -27.41 -15.74 -9.07
CA GLN A 247 -27.44 -15.96 -7.62
C GLN A 247 -27.24 -17.44 -7.25
N ARG A 248 -27.90 -18.36 -7.97
CA ARG A 248 -27.72 -19.81 -7.76
C ARG A 248 -26.31 -20.26 -8.10
N ALA A 249 -25.70 -19.74 -9.16
CA ALA A 249 -24.33 -20.06 -9.52
C ALA A 249 -23.33 -19.63 -8.44
N MET A 250 -23.46 -18.40 -7.95
CA MET A 250 -22.63 -17.88 -6.87
C MET A 250 -22.79 -18.66 -5.57
N ALA A 251 -24.03 -19.08 -5.26
CA ALA A 251 -24.31 -19.92 -4.10
C ALA A 251 -23.62 -21.29 -4.17
N ARG A 252 -23.50 -21.89 -5.36
CA ARG A 252 -22.76 -23.15 -5.55
C ARG A 252 -21.28 -23.00 -5.24
N GLU A 253 -20.69 -21.85 -5.58
CA GLU A 253 -19.29 -21.52 -5.28
C GLU A 253 -19.06 -21.05 -3.83
N GLY A 254 -20.10 -21.11 -2.99
CA GLY A 254 -19.99 -20.80 -1.56
C GLY A 254 -20.09 -19.32 -1.22
N LEU A 255 -20.52 -18.48 -2.17
CA LEU A 255 -20.99 -17.14 -1.84
C LEU A 255 -22.47 -17.16 -1.55
N THR A 256 -22.81 -16.74 -0.34
CA THR A 256 -24.10 -16.08 -0.12
C THR A 256 -24.03 -14.72 -0.81
N ALA A 257 -24.21 -14.72 -2.14
CA ALA A 257 -24.13 -13.50 -2.94
C ALA A 257 -25.07 -12.44 -2.35
N GLY A 258 -24.55 -11.21 -2.22
CA GLY A 258 -25.36 -10.04 -1.96
C GLY A 258 -26.30 -9.75 -3.14
N ARG A 259 -27.06 -8.66 -3.03
CA ARG A 259 -27.89 -8.13 -4.11
C ARG A 259 -27.07 -7.92 -5.39
N PHE A 260 -27.64 -8.27 -6.54
CA PHE A 260 -27.13 -7.86 -7.86
C PHE A 260 -27.68 -6.49 -8.22
N TYR A 261 -26.80 -5.62 -8.72
CA TYR A 261 -27.16 -4.33 -9.29
C TYR A 261 -27.35 -4.50 -10.80
N CYS A 262 -28.53 -4.19 -11.29
CA CYS A 262 -28.96 -4.42 -12.66
C CYS A 262 -28.82 -3.12 -13.44
N ILE A 263 -27.86 -3.07 -14.37
CA ILE A 263 -27.58 -1.87 -15.16
C ILE A 263 -27.47 -2.19 -16.66
N TYR A 264 -27.52 -1.15 -17.47
CA TYR A 264 -27.16 -1.19 -18.88
C TYR A 264 -26.81 0.23 -19.34
N ASP A 265 -26.02 0.35 -20.40
CA ASP A 265 -25.67 1.64 -20.98
C ASP A 265 -26.81 2.11 -21.91
N PRO A 266 -27.37 3.33 -21.73
CA PRO A 266 -28.43 3.84 -22.59
C PRO A 266 -28.03 4.01 -24.07
N GLU A 267 -26.79 4.44 -24.33
CA GLU A 267 -26.26 4.71 -25.68
C GLU A 267 -25.93 3.41 -26.42
N ALA A 268 -25.54 2.36 -25.69
CA ALA A 268 -25.26 1.03 -26.24
C ALA A 268 -26.44 0.04 -26.13
N SER A 269 -27.63 0.50 -25.69
CA SER A 269 -28.77 -0.36 -25.41
C SER A 269 -29.48 -0.89 -26.65
N VAL A 270 -30.07 -2.08 -26.52
CA VAL A 270 -31.04 -2.60 -27.49
C VAL A 270 -32.36 -1.81 -27.36
N PRO A 271 -32.94 -1.31 -28.46
CA PRO A 271 -34.21 -0.61 -28.41
C PRO A 271 -35.32 -1.47 -27.78
N ILE A 272 -35.94 -0.94 -26.72
CA ILE A 272 -37.12 -1.56 -26.08
C ILE A 272 -38.37 -0.88 -26.65
N ASP A 273 -39.07 -1.55 -27.58
CA ASP A 273 -40.22 -0.97 -28.29
C ASP A 273 -41.39 -0.61 -27.37
N ASN A 274 -41.66 -1.44 -26.35
CA ASN A 274 -42.75 -1.21 -25.41
C ASN A 274 -42.36 -0.13 -24.38
N GLU A 275 -43.09 0.99 -24.39
CA GLU A 275 -42.82 2.15 -23.53
C GLU A 275 -42.94 1.83 -22.03
N ALA A 276 -43.95 1.05 -21.62
CA ALA A 276 -44.13 0.69 -20.21
C ALA A 276 -42.99 -0.21 -19.72
N LEU A 277 -42.55 -1.13 -20.58
CA LEU A 277 -41.42 -2.01 -20.30
C LEU A 277 -40.12 -1.20 -20.21
N ARG A 278 -39.88 -0.31 -21.17
CA ARG A 278 -38.72 0.58 -21.19
C ARG A 278 -38.61 1.39 -19.91
N ARG A 279 -39.70 2.05 -19.49
CA ARG A 279 -39.73 2.83 -18.24
C ARG A 279 -39.39 1.98 -17.02
N ARG A 280 -39.82 0.71 -16.98
CA ARG A 280 -39.51 -0.21 -15.87
C ARG A 280 -38.02 -0.57 -15.82
N PHE A 281 -37.41 -0.84 -16.97
CA PHE A 281 -35.98 -1.12 -17.08
C PHE A 281 -35.13 0.11 -16.78
N GLU A 282 -35.50 1.28 -17.30
CA GLU A 282 -34.85 2.56 -17.00
C GLU A 282 -34.91 2.88 -15.51
N TRP A 283 -36.08 2.74 -14.89
CA TRP A 283 -36.24 2.98 -13.45
C TRP A 283 -35.35 2.06 -12.61
N LYS A 284 -35.31 0.77 -12.93
CA LYS A 284 -34.45 -0.21 -12.22
C LYS A 284 -32.96 0.12 -12.41
N ARG A 285 -32.55 0.41 -13.65
CA ARG A 285 -31.19 0.83 -13.99
C ARG A 285 -30.79 2.07 -13.20
N ASP A 286 -31.60 3.12 -13.23
CA ASP A 286 -31.27 4.41 -12.63
C ASP A 286 -31.16 4.30 -11.10
N GLN A 287 -32.03 3.51 -10.47
CA GLN A 287 -31.93 3.21 -9.05
C GLN A 287 -30.62 2.47 -8.73
N ASP A 288 -30.33 1.38 -9.43
CA ASP A 288 -29.15 0.56 -9.14
C ASP A 288 -27.84 1.31 -9.47
N LEU A 289 -27.80 2.10 -10.55
CA LEU A 289 -26.66 2.93 -10.91
C LEU A 289 -26.41 4.03 -9.88
N ALA A 290 -27.47 4.69 -9.38
CA ALA A 290 -27.35 5.68 -8.32
C ALA A 290 -26.80 5.06 -7.02
N GLU A 291 -27.22 3.85 -6.66
CA GLU A 291 -26.67 3.14 -5.51
C GLU A 291 -25.19 2.77 -5.69
N ILE A 292 -24.77 2.32 -6.88
CA ILE A 292 -23.35 2.06 -7.20
C ILE A 292 -22.52 3.34 -7.05
N TYR A 293 -22.97 4.46 -7.62
CA TYR A 293 -22.27 5.73 -7.53
C TYR A 293 -22.19 6.25 -6.10
N ASN A 294 -23.27 6.13 -5.33
CA ASN A 294 -23.26 6.46 -3.91
C ASN A 294 -22.27 5.60 -3.11
N ARG A 295 -22.12 4.32 -3.45
CA ARG A 295 -21.12 3.46 -2.79
C ARG A 295 -19.68 3.87 -3.12
N ILE A 296 -19.42 4.27 -4.37
CA ILE A 296 -18.11 4.83 -4.80
C ILE A 296 -17.78 6.10 -3.99
N GLU A 297 -18.75 6.99 -3.81
CA GLU A 297 -18.60 8.20 -3.00
C GLU A 297 -18.28 7.87 -1.52
N GLN A 298 -19.05 6.97 -0.91
CA GLN A 298 -18.86 6.56 0.49
C GLN A 298 -17.47 6.02 0.77
N VAL A 299 -16.92 5.20 -0.14
CA VAL A 299 -15.60 4.59 0.02
C VAL A 299 -14.50 5.64 0.10
N THR A 300 -14.68 6.79 -0.55
CA THR A 300 -13.74 7.91 -0.47
C THR A 300 -13.70 8.51 0.93
N VAL A 301 -14.88 8.67 1.55
CA VAL A 301 -15.01 9.17 2.92
C VAL A 301 -14.45 8.15 3.91
N GLU A 302 -14.81 6.88 3.76
CA GLU A 302 -14.28 5.78 4.59
C GLU A 302 -12.74 5.74 4.53
N ARG A 303 -12.14 5.92 3.34
CA ARG A 303 -10.69 5.95 3.18
C ARG A 303 -10.05 7.07 4.00
N ALA A 304 -10.63 8.26 3.99
CA ALA A 304 -10.12 9.38 4.77
C ALA A 304 -10.09 9.05 6.27
N TYR A 305 -11.16 8.45 6.81
CA TYR A 305 -11.19 7.96 8.19
C TYR A 305 -10.15 6.86 8.45
N ARG A 306 -9.97 5.90 7.53
CA ARG A 306 -8.93 4.86 7.64
C ARG A 306 -7.52 5.47 7.71
N ILE A 307 -7.23 6.50 6.92
CA ILE A 307 -5.93 7.19 6.93
C ILE A 307 -5.68 7.88 8.28
N VAL A 308 -6.67 8.58 8.81
CA VAL A 308 -6.57 9.22 10.14
C VAL A 308 -6.44 8.16 11.25
N GLY A 309 -7.21 7.08 11.19
CA GLY A 309 -7.08 5.96 12.12
C GLY A 309 -5.71 5.28 12.04
N ALA A 310 -5.13 5.16 10.85
CA ALA A 310 -3.76 4.65 10.67
C ALA A 310 -2.72 5.58 11.33
N LEU A 311 -2.90 6.90 11.22
CA LEU A 311 -2.05 7.87 11.90
C LEU A 311 -2.12 7.69 13.43
N GLU A 312 -3.32 7.61 13.98
CA GLU A 312 -3.54 7.42 15.42
C GLU A 312 -2.94 6.09 15.90
N LYS A 313 -3.22 5.00 15.19
CA LYS A 313 -2.67 3.67 15.50
C LYS A 313 -1.15 3.66 15.52
N ARG A 314 -0.50 4.37 14.58
CA ARG A 314 0.97 4.48 14.57
C ARG A 314 1.49 5.32 15.72
N ALA A 315 0.80 6.40 16.08
CA ALA A 315 1.15 7.19 17.26
C ALA A 315 1.07 6.36 18.54
N GLN A 316 -0.02 5.60 18.73
CA GLN A 316 -0.23 4.71 19.87
C GLN A 316 0.82 3.60 19.91
N GLU A 317 1.13 2.95 18.79
CA GLU A 317 2.16 1.91 18.72
C GLU A 317 3.55 2.45 19.10
N ILE A 318 3.90 3.65 18.61
CA ILE A 318 5.12 4.35 19.02
C ILE A 318 5.15 4.56 20.53
N GLN A 319 4.06 5.10 21.09
CA GLN A 319 3.95 5.45 22.50
C GLN A 319 3.95 4.24 23.43
N ASP A 320 3.15 3.22 23.11
CA ASP A 320 2.82 2.14 24.05
C ASP A 320 3.74 0.93 23.87
N TYR A 321 4.27 0.71 22.66
CA TYR A 321 5.15 -0.41 22.37
C TYR A 321 6.62 0.01 22.25
N TYR A 322 6.94 0.94 21.35
CA TYR A 322 8.33 1.25 21.03
C TYR A 322 9.03 2.06 22.13
N VAL A 323 8.41 3.13 22.64
CA VAL A 323 9.01 3.99 23.68
C VAL A 323 9.38 3.19 24.93
N PRO A 324 8.50 2.37 25.54
CA PRO A 324 8.84 1.61 26.74
C PRO A 324 9.92 0.56 26.48
N ARG A 325 9.91 -0.05 25.29
CA ARG A 325 10.91 -1.06 24.91
C ARG A 325 12.29 -0.42 24.74
N LEU A 326 12.38 0.72 24.08
CA LEU A 326 13.62 1.48 23.95
C LEU A 326 14.13 1.94 25.33
N GLN A 327 13.26 2.45 26.20
CA GLN A 327 13.63 2.84 27.56
C GLN A 327 14.20 1.66 28.37
N ARG A 328 13.59 0.46 28.28
CA ARG A 328 14.11 -0.76 28.93
C ARG A 328 15.47 -1.16 28.36
N LEU A 329 15.64 -1.12 27.04
CA LEU A 329 16.90 -1.45 26.37
C LEU A 329 18.01 -0.47 26.76
N VAL A 330 17.74 0.83 26.74
CA VAL A 330 18.66 1.88 27.20
C VAL A 330 18.99 1.68 28.69
N GLY A 331 18.01 1.37 29.53
CA GLY A 331 18.23 1.10 30.95
C GLY A 331 19.06 -0.16 31.20
N ARG A 332 18.87 -1.22 30.40
CA ARG A 332 19.70 -2.42 30.44
C ARG A 332 21.13 -2.11 29.99
N TRP A 333 21.28 -1.39 28.88
CA TRP A 333 22.57 -0.97 28.36
C TRP A 333 23.33 -0.13 29.39
N ARG A 334 22.70 0.88 30.00
CA ARG A 334 23.31 1.71 31.07
C ARG A 334 23.79 0.86 32.25
N ARG A 335 23.00 -0.11 32.72
CA ARG A 335 23.40 -1.01 33.81
C ARG A 335 24.57 -1.91 33.43
N LEU A 336 24.60 -2.41 32.21
CA LEU A 336 25.72 -3.23 31.71
C LEU A 336 27.00 -2.39 31.59
N VAL A 337 26.88 -1.16 31.07
CA VAL A 337 27.99 -0.20 30.99
C VAL A 337 28.55 0.09 32.38
N LEU A 338 27.71 0.43 33.36
CA LEU A 338 28.16 0.70 34.72
C LEU A 338 28.85 -0.50 35.38
N ARG A 339 28.35 -1.73 35.14
CA ARG A 339 28.99 -2.95 35.65
C ARG A 339 30.34 -3.22 34.99
N ALA A 340 30.43 -3.03 33.68
CA ALA A 340 31.69 -3.18 32.96
C ALA A 340 32.72 -2.14 33.39
N ASP A 341 32.31 -0.89 33.55
CA ASP A 341 33.18 0.20 34.02
C ASP A 341 33.65 -0.06 35.46
N LEU A 342 32.76 -0.53 36.35
CA LEU A 342 33.15 -0.93 37.71
C LEU A 342 34.16 -2.09 37.70
N LEU A 343 33.97 -3.09 36.83
CA LEU A 343 34.89 -4.22 36.70
C LEU A 343 36.27 -3.75 36.23
N TRP A 344 36.33 -2.92 35.19
CA TRP A 344 37.60 -2.36 34.70
C TRP A 344 38.31 -1.51 35.74
N LEU A 345 37.58 -0.64 36.45
CA LEU A 345 38.15 0.17 37.53
C LEU A 345 38.63 -0.71 38.70
N SER A 346 37.90 -1.77 39.03
CA SER A 346 38.31 -2.71 40.08
C SER A 346 39.59 -3.49 39.69
N LEU A 347 39.70 -3.91 38.42
CA LEU A 347 40.88 -4.59 37.90
C LEU A 347 42.10 -3.65 37.89
N ALA A 348 41.92 -2.41 37.44
CA ALA A 348 42.96 -1.39 37.50
C ALA A 348 43.42 -1.12 38.94
N GLY A 349 42.48 -1.02 39.89
CA GLY A 349 42.76 -0.87 41.32
C GLY A 349 43.55 -2.06 41.89
N LEU A 350 43.17 -3.29 41.53
CA LEU A 350 43.91 -4.50 41.92
C LEU A 350 45.33 -4.52 41.36
N LEU A 351 45.53 -4.12 40.10
CA LEU A 351 46.86 -4.04 39.49
C LEU A 351 47.75 -3.03 40.24
N VAL A 352 47.21 -1.87 40.62
CA VAL A 352 47.93 -0.88 41.42
C VAL A 352 48.23 -1.42 42.83
N ALA A 353 47.26 -2.07 43.47
CA ALA A 353 47.43 -2.67 44.79
C ALA A 353 48.41 -3.85 44.80
N ALA A 354 48.66 -4.50 43.65
CA ALA A 354 49.64 -5.57 43.49
C ALA A 354 51.08 -5.05 43.37
N VAL A 355 51.29 -3.77 43.05
CA VAL A 355 52.64 -3.18 42.86
C VAL A 355 53.57 -3.40 44.06
N PRO A 356 53.16 -3.24 45.33
CA PRO A 356 54.01 -3.48 46.49
C PRO A 356 54.49 -4.94 46.61
N PHE A 357 53.74 -5.90 46.06
CA PHE A 357 54.04 -7.33 46.13
C PHE A 357 54.94 -7.82 44.99
N LEU A 358 55.31 -6.95 44.05
CA LEU A 358 56.21 -7.30 42.96
C LEU A 358 57.67 -7.47 43.44
N PRO A 359 58.48 -8.29 42.75
CA PRO A 359 59.92 -8.42 43.03
C PRO A 359 60.64 -7.07 43.01
N ALA A 360 61.66 -6.91 43.87
CA ALA A 360 62.47 -5.68 43.99
C ALA A 360 62.97 -5.08 42.65
N PRO A 361 63.52 -5.85 41.68
CA PRO A 361 63.98 -5.26 40.41
C PRO A 361 62.85 -4.62 39.60
N MET A 362 61.64 -5.18 39.68
CA MET A 362 60.48 -4.71 38.94
C MET A 362 59.86 -3.45 39.59
N ARG A 363 59.84 -3.39 40.93
CA ARG A 363 59.42 -2.17 41.66
C ARG A 363 60.35 -0.99 41.41
N ASN A 364 61.66 -1.23 41.37
CA ASN A 364 62.65 -0.18 41.11
C ASN A 364 62.56 0.37 39.68
N LEU A 365 62.27 -0.49 38.69
CA LEU A 365 62.00 -0.07 37.31
C LEU A 365 60.76 0.82 37.21
N LEU A 366 59.66 0.45 37.90
CA LEU A 366 58.42 1.24 37.93
C LEU A 366 58.62 2.60 38.62
N ALA A 367 59.36 2.63 39.74
CA ALA A 367 59.67 3.86 40.47
C ALA A 367 60.53 4.81 39.63
N ALA A 368 61.58 4.32 38.97
CA ALA A 368 62.41 5.12 38.08
C ALA A 368 61.59 5.71 36.90
N GLY A 369 60.65 4.93 36.35
CA GLY A 369 59.71 5.42 35.33
C GLY A 369 58.78 6.51 35.84
N MET A 370 58.24 6.39 37.07
CA MET A 370 57.40 7.42 37.69
C MET A 370 58.18 8.70 38.02
N ASP A 371 59.41 8.59 38.52
CA ASP A 371 60.25 9.76 38.80
C ASP A 371 60.59 10.54 37.52
N THR A 372 60.83 9.83 36.42
CA THR A 372 61.06 10.45 35.10
C THR A 372 59.80 11.19 34.59
N LEU A 373 58.61 10.67 34.89
CA LEU A 373 57.33 11.28 34.54
C LEU A 373 56.98 12.49 35.42
N GLN A 374 57.40 12.50 36.70
CA GLN A 374 57.19 13.61 37.62
C GLN A 374 58.20 14.75 37.42
N GLY A 375 59.40 14.45 36.91
CA GLY A 375 60.46 15.43 36.69
C GLY A 375 60.21 16.44 35.57
N ASP A 376 59.33 16.14 34.60
CA ASP A 376 58.95 17.06 33.52
C ASP A 376 57.46 16.91 33.16
N LEU A 377 56.72 18.01 33.37
CA LEU A 377 55.28 18.13 33.18
C LEU A 377 54.81 17.65 31.79
N ARG A 378 55.66 17.77 30.76
CA ARG A 378 55.34 17.36 29.38
C ARG A 378 55.18 15.86 29.25
N TYR A 379 56.07 15.08 29.88
CA TYR A 379 56.00 13.62 29.84
C TYR A 379 54.84 13.08 30.69
N GLY A 380 54.55 13.73 31.83
CA GLY A 380 53.37 13.43 32.64
C GLY A 380 52.05 13.64 31.88
N VAL A 381 51.91 14.77 31.18
CA VAL A 381 50.72 15.06 30.34
C VAL A 381 50.61 14.09 29.17
N LEU A 382 51.72 13.77 28.49
CA LEU A 382 51.73 12.82 27.37
C LEU A 382 51.32 11.41 27.83
N ALA A 383 51.88 10.91 28.94
CA ALA A 383 51.55 9.61 29.48
C ALA A 383 50.08 9.52 29.95
N GLY A 384 49.57 10.58 30.59
CA GLY A 384 48.16 10.69 30.95
C GLY A 384 47.23 10.68 29.73
N ALA A 385 47.59 11.40 28.66
CA ALA A 385 46.84 11.40 27.41
C ALA A 385 46.84 10.03 26.71
N VAL A 386 47.98 9.34 26.69
CA VAL A 386 48.10 7.98 26.12
C VAL A 386 47.30 6.97 26.94
N ALA A 387 47.36 7.03 28.26
CA ALA A 387 46.57 6.16 29.14
C ALA A 387 45.06 6.40 28.97
N ALA A 388 44.63 7.67 28.88
CA ALA A 388 43.25 8.02 28.61
C ALA A 388 42.79 7.55 27.21
N ALA A 389 43.65 7.69 26.19
CA ALA A 389 43.37 7.20 24.84
C ALA A 389 43.26 5.68 24.79
N LEU A 390 44.13 4.95 25.50
CA LEU A 390 44.07 3.49 25.64
C LEU A 390 42.82 3.05 26.42
N ALA A 391 42.47 3.74 27.50
CA ALA A 391 41.25 3.46 28.26
C ALA A 391 40.01 3.68 27.40
N LEU A 392 39.94 4.80 26.66
CA LEU A 392 38.87 5.06 25.69
C LEU A 392 38.86 4.02 24.57
N TYR A 393 40.03 3.64 24.04
CA TYR A 393 40.15 2.64 22.99
C TYR A 393 39.62 1.27 23.46
N VAL A 394 40.09 0.77 24.60
CA VAL A 394 39.61 -0.50 25.20
C VAL A 394 38.12 -0.39 25.53
N HIS A 395 37.66 0.74 26.07
CA HIS A 395 36.25 1.01 26.33
C HIS A 395 35.42 0.91 25.04
N PHE A 396 35.86 1.48 23.91
CA PHE A 396 35.11 1.39 22.64
C PHE A 396 35.28 0.03 21.93
N GLN A 397 36.45 -0.61 22.03
CA GLN A 397 36.73 -1.88 21.34
C GLN A 397 36.04 -3.08 22.00
N THR A 398 35.92 -3.08 23.33
CA THR A 398 35.14 -4.09 24.07
C THR A 398 33.62 -3.92 23.92
N ARG A 399 33.18 -2.87 23.22
CA ARG A 399 31.78 -2.46 23.03
C ARG A 399 31.30 -2.51 21.58
N ARG A 400 32.17 -2.87 20.62
CA ARG A 400 31.76 -3.35 19.29
C ARG A 400 31.42 -4.82 19.39
#